data_AF-A0A507ALU7-F1
#
_entry.id   AF-A0A507ALU7-F1
#
_cell.length_a   1.000
_cell.length_b   1.000
_cell.length_c   1.000
_cell.angle_alpha   90.00
_cell.angle_beta   90.00
_cell.angle_gamma   90.00
#
_symmetry.space_group_name_H-M   'P 1'
#
loop_
_entity.id
_entity.type
_entity.pdbx_description
1 polymer ?
#
loop_
_entity_poly.entity_id
_entity_poly.type
_entity_poly.pdbx_seq_one_letter_code
_entity_poly.pdbx_strand_id
1 'polypeptide(L)'
;MGQKQTLPRTRTPKRSREPKPQQPDLEPELEFPSEGYNVSRTGYSNMPRPFLGRRISDIVVEFSNRHTSGVMITTENTLPNEVTLKLVFEIPYRGYNGVRVRVLADMSMSAIQIEGVPSQPGKLLFQPFDVSHQSVPTTRTCDLELAEGVTLHYILAVVDSWGLQQFAFTVRDGQFRGCRDLM
;
A
#
# COMPACT_ATOMS: atom_id res chain seq x y z
N MET A 1 -17.11 -90.85 7.10
CA MET A 1 -16.33 -89.72 7.67
C MET A 1 -16.30 -88.61 6.63
N GLY A 2 -17.13 -87.57 6.77
CA GLY A 2 -17.24 -86.46 5.81
C GLY A 2 -16.45 -85.25 6.27
N GLN A 3 -15.43 -84.84 5.52
CA GLN A 3 -14.65 -83.63 5.79
C GLN A 3 -15.47 -82.39 5.41
N LYS A 4 -15.75 -81.53 6.39
CA LYS A 4 -16.36 -80.20 6.16
C LYS A 4 -15.27 -79.23 5.70
N GLN A 5 -15.39 -78.74 4.47
CA GLN A 5 -14.59 -77.62 3.95
C GLN A 5 -15.14 -76.29 4.48
N THR A 6 -14.31 -75.55 5.21
CA THR A 6 -14.57 -74.19 5.68
C THR A 6 -14.08 -73.19 4.65
N LEU A 7 -14.99 -72.38 4.10
CA LEU A 7 -14.66 -71.31 3.16
C LEU A 7 -14.00 -70.10 3.86
N PRO A 8 -13.03 -69.44 3.22
CA PRO A 8 -12.32 -68.30 3.79
C PRO A 8 -13.18 -67.02 3.79
N ARG A 9 -13.18 -66.30 4.92
CA ARG A 9 -13.84 -65.00 5.10
C ARG A 9 -13.11 -63.91 4.34
N THR A 10 -13.76 -63.34 3.33
CA THR A 10 -13.29 -62.17 2.57
C THR A 10 -13.28 -60.93 3.47
N ARG A 11 -12.11 -60.34 3.69
CA ARG A 11 -11.95 -59.07 4.43
C ARG A 11 -12.35 -57.89 3.53
N THR A 12 -13.38 -57.15 3.92
CA THR A 12 -13.81 -55.92 3.26
C THR A 12 -12.75 -54.81 3.44
N PRO A 13 -12.38 -54.06 2.38
CA PRO A 13 -11.39 -52.99 2.48
C PRO A 13 -11.92 -51.82 3.33
N LYS A 14 -11.08 -51.34 4.26
CA LYS A 14 -11.31 -50.11 5.04
C LYS A 14 -11.46 -48.93 4.07
N ARG A 15 -12.63 -48.28 4.06
CA ARG A 15 -12.85 -46.98 3.41
C ARG A 15 -11.81 -45.99 3.93
N SER A 16 -10.89 -45.56 3.05
CA SER A 16 -10.07 -44.37 3.28
C SER A 16 -11.00 -43.18 3.49
N ARG A 17 -10.82 -42.47 4.60
CA ARG A 17 -11.52 -41.21 4.85
C ARG A 17 -11.03 -40.20 3.82
N GLU A 18 -11.94 -39.67 3.01
CA GLU A 18 -11.65 -38.52 2.15
C GLU A 18 -11.14 -37.37 3.03
N PRO A 19 -10.05 -36.68 2.63
CA PRO A 19 -9.57 -35.51 3.36
C PRO A 19 -10.67 -34.44 3.35
N LYS A 20 -11.07 -33.98 4.55
CA LYS A 20 -11.95 -32.82 4.69
C LYS A 20 -11.32 -31.65 3.93
N PRO A 21 -12.09 -30.90 3.12
CA PRO A 21 -11.62 -29.65 2.53
C PRO A 21 -11.09 -28.77 3.66
N GLN A 22 -9.79 -28.48 3.64
CA GLN A 22 -9.22 -27.45 4.50
C GLN A 22 -9.95 -26.16 4.14
N GLN A 23 -10.65 -25.56 5.11
CA GLN A 23 -11.16 -24.21 4.93
C GLN A 23 -9.96 -23.32 4.57
N PRO A 24 -10.06 -22.47 3.53
CA PRO A 24 -9.00 -21.54 3.22
C PRO A 24 -8.70 -20.74 4.49
N ASP A 25 -7.43 -20.73 4.90
CA ASP A 25 -6.98 -19.95 6.04
C ASP A 25 -7.44 -18.50 5.84
N LEU A 26 -8.45 -18.10 6.62
CA LEU A 26 -8.96 -16.74 6.60
C LEU A 26 -7.82 -15.85 7.08
N GLU A 27 -7.22 -15.10 6.16
CA GLU A 27 -6.17 -14.12 6.43
C GLU A 27 -6.59 -13.23 7.60
N PRO A 28 -5.70 -12.76 8.50
CA PRO A 28 -6.11 -12.05 9.70
C PRO A 28 -6.77 -10.69 9.41
N GLU A 29 -7.69 -10.27 10.28
CA GLU A 29 -8.27 -8.93 10.22
C GLU A 29 -7.23 -7.90 10.63
N LEU A 30 -7.10 -6.84 9.83
CA LEU A 30 -6.16 -5.76 10.09
C LEU A 30 -6.94 -4.47 10.20
N GLU A 31 -6.81 -3.79 11.33
CA GLU A 31 -7.27 -2.42 11.48
C GLU A 31 -6.21 -1.48 10.91
N PHE A 32 -6.62 -0.68 9.93
CA PHE A 32 -5.76 0.29 9.29
C PHE A 32 -6.03 1.69 9.85
N PRO A 33 -5.00 2.51 10.14
CA PRO A 33 -5.20 3.90 10.50
C PRO A 33 -5.94 4.64 9.38
N SER A 34 -6.84 5.56 9.74
CA SER A 34 -7.63 6.33 8.76
C SER A 34 -6.77 7.15 7.79
N GLU A 35 -5.63 7.67 8.24
CA GLU A 35 -4.66 8.39 7.41
C GLU A 35 -3.69 7.46 6.66
N GLY A 36 -3.68 6.16 6.96
CA GLY A 36 -2.65 5.21 6.55
C GLY A 36 -1.43 5.21 7.47
N TYR A 37 -0.41 4.43 7.10
CA TYR A 37 0.82 4.30 7.87
C TYR A 37 1.84 5.38 7.51
N ASN A 38 2.33 6.12 8.50
CA ASN A 38 3.36 7.14 8.33
C ASN A 38 4.77 6.54 8.38
N VAL A 39 5.31 6.26 7.19
CA VAL A 39 6.63 5.65 7.02
C VAL A 39 7.75 6.62 7.39
N SER A 40 7.54 7.93 7.28
CA SER A 40 8.54 8.94 7.68
C SER A 40 8.81 8.96 9.19
N ARG A 41 7.84 8.54 10.02
CA ARG A 41 7.98 8.55 11.48
C ARG A 41 8.40 7.22 12.07
N THR A 42 7.81 6.14 11.59
CA THR A 42 7.94 4.82 12.23
C THR A 42 8.59 3.78 11.32
N GLY A 43 9.00 4.18 10.11
CA GLY A 43 9.32 3.26 9.04
C GLY A 43 8.10 2.39 8.70
N TYR A 44 8.37 1.24 8.12
CA TYR A 44 7.36 0.23 7.80
C TYR A 44 7.15 -0.81 8.91
N SER A 45 7.82 -0.66 10.05
CA SER A 45 7.80 -1.63 11.15
C SER A 45 6.42 -1.83 11.79
N ASN A 46 5.58 -0.79 11.76
CA ASN A 46 4.21 -0.82 12.29
C ASN A 46 3.18 -1.40 11.31
N MET A 47 3.59 -1.77 10.10
CA MET A 47 2.68 -2.42 9.15
C MET A 47 2.57 -3.92 9.44
N PRO A 48 1.38 -4.51 9.34
CA PRO A 48 1.20 -5.95 9.54
C PRO A 48 2.00 -6.79 8.54
N ARG A 49 2.68 -7.83 9.02
CA ARG A 49 3.51 -8.71 8.17
C ARG A 49 2.76 -9.33 6.98
N PRO A 50 1.52 -9.84 7.13
CA PRO A 50 0.76 -10.36 6.00
C PRO A 50 0.51 -9.32 4.91
N PHE A 51 0.36 -8.05 5.30
CA PHE A 51 0.19 -6.93 4.38
C PHE A 51 1.49 -6.56 3.68
N LEU A 52 2.61 -6.49 4.41
CA LEU A 52 3.95 -6.26 3.86
C LEU A 52 4.39 -7.35 2.88
N GLY A 53 3.95 -8.59 3.09
CA GLY A 53 4.24 -9.73 2.22
C GLY A 53 3.48 -9.74 0.90
N ARG A 54 2.57 -8.79 0.66
CA ARG A 54 1.82 -8.74 -0.60
C ARG A 54 2.72 -8.41 -1.77
N ARG A 55 2.54 -9.18 -2.84
CA ARG A 55 3.18 -8.93 -4.12
C ARG A 55 2.50 -7.78 -4.83
N ILE A 56 3.29 -6.96 -5.48
CA ILE A 56 2.86 -5.81 -6.25
C ILE A 56 2.87 -6.23 -7.72
N SER A 57 1.72 -6.13 -8.38
CA SER A 57 1.62 -6.36 -9.83
C SER A 57 2.05 -5.12 -10.60
N ASP A 58 1.59 -3.94 -10.16
CA ASP A 58 1.73 -2.70 -10.91
C ASP A 58 1.99 -1.51 -9.98
N ILE A 59 2.74 -0.52 -10.49
CA ILE A 59 2.77 0.82 -9.90
C ILE A 59 2.10 1.77 -10.88
N VAL A 60 1.00 2.36 -10.43
CA VAL A 60 0.21 3.31 -11.23
C VAL A 60 0.47 4.71 -10.72
N VAL A 61 0.88 5.60 -11.62
CA VAL A 61 1.06 7.03 -11.37
C VAL A 61 -0.08 7.79 -12.03
N GLU A 62 -0.94 8.39 -11.21
CA GLU A 62 -2.09 9.17 -11.65
C GLU A 62 -1.82 10.66 -11.49
N PHE A 63 -2.00 11.42 -12.57
CA PHE A 63 -1.93 12.88 -12.56
C PHE A 63 -3.34 13.46 -12.55
N SER A 64 -3.80 13.96 -11.41
CA SER A 64 -5.15 14.52 -11.28
C SER A 64 -5.36 15.72 -12.21
N ASN A 65 -6.46 15.76 -12.97
CA ASN A 65 -6.86 16.94 -13.74
C ASN A 65 -7.72 17.84 -12.84
N ARG A 66 -7.24 19.03 -12.48
CA ARG A 66 -8.11 20.04 -11.86
C ARG A 66 -8.21 21.26 -12.77
N HIS A 67 -9.41 21.48 -13.32
CA HIS A 67 -9.80 22.75 -13.90
C HIS A 67 -9.86 23.79 -12.77
N THR A 68 -8.94 24.76 -12.77
CA THR A 68 -8.86 25.87 -11.80
C THR A 68 -9.81 27.03 -12.10
N SER A 69 -10.82 26.83 -12.97
CA SER A 69 -11.75 27.91 -13.30
C SER A 69 -12.77 28.13 -12.16
N GLY A 70 -12.52 29.12 -11.30
CA GLY A 70 -13.55 29.74 -10.44
C GLY A 70 -13.54 29.37 -8.96
N VAL A 71 -12.51 28.71 -8.43
CA VAL A 71 -12.38 28.41 -6.99
C VAL A 71 -11.54 29.50 -6.31
N MET A 72 -11.96 29.96 -5.12
CA MET A 72 -11.21 30.98 -4.37
C MET A 72 -9.83 30.47 -3.93
N ILE A 73 -8.81 31.31 -4.15
CA ILE A 73 -7.37 31.11 -3.88
C ILE A 73 -7.07 30.56 -2.47
N THR A 74 -7.92 30.86 -1.48
CA THR A 74 -7.76 30.36 -0.10
C THR A 74 -8.01 28.86 0.05
N THR A 75 -8.74 28.24 -0.89
CA THR A 75 -9.02 26.78 -0.92
C THR A 75 -8.09 26.04 -1.88
N GLU A 76 -7.38 26.75 -2.75
CA GLU A 76 -6.41 26.18 -3.71
C GLU A 76 -5.07 25.80 -3.05
N ASN A 77 -4.71 26.44 -1.94
CA ASN A 77 -3.44 26.22 -1.24
C ASN A 77 -3.30 24.83 -0.60
N THR A 78 -4.39 24.07 -0.46
CA THR A 78 -4.37 22.72 0.12
C THR A 78 -4.35 21.60 -0.92
N LEU A 79 -4.44 21.92 -2.21
CA LEU A 79 -4.66 20.93 -3.27
C LEU A 79 -3.61 21.10 -4.37
N PRO A 80 -2.34 20.71 -4.12
CA PRO A 80 -1.31 20.65 -5.16
C PRO A 80 -1.77 19.73 -6.29
N ASN A 81 -1.14 19.85 -7.48
CA ASN A 81 -1.27 18.84 -8.54
C ASN A 81 -1.00 17.45 -7.94
N GLU A 82 -2.07 16.71 -7.61
CA GLU A 82 -1.98 15.46 -6.88
C GLU A 82 -1.49 14.39 -7.86
N VAL A 83 -0.17 14.17 -7.85
CA VAL A 83 0.40 12.92 -8.32
C VAL A 83 0.07 11.88 -7.26
N THR A 84 -0.77 10.92 -7.64
CA THR A 84 -1.11 9.79 -6.78
C THR A 84 -0.35 8.58 -7.28
N LEU A 85 0.47 7.99 -6.42
CA LEU A 85 1.14 6.73 -6.71
C LEU A 85 0.37 5.59 -6.02
N LYS A 86 -0.03 4.58 -6.79
CA LYS A 86 -0.75 3.39 -6.31
C LYS A 86 0.11 2.16 -6.56
N LEU A 87 0.30 1.36 -5.53
CA LEU A 87 0.91 0.04 -5.59
C LEU A 87 -0.20 -0.99 -5.63
N VAL A 88 -0.42 -1.66 -6.75
CA VAL A 88 -1.49 -2.62 -6.95
C VAL A 88 -1.02 -4.00 -6.51
N PHE A 89 -1.81 -4.69 -5.70
CA PHE A 89 -1.54 -6.05 -5.25
C PHE A 89 -1.94 -7.06 -6.34
N GLU A 90 -1.08 -8.06 -6.53
CA GLU A 90 -1.37 -9.21 -7.41
C GLU A 90 -2.62 -9.98 -6.95
N ILE A 91 -2.78 -10.13 -5.62
CA ILE A 91 -3.96 -10.70 -4.98
C ILE A 91 -4.45 -9.71 -3.91
N PRO A 92 -5.71 -9.24 -3.98
CA PRO A 92 -6.25 -8.31 -2.99
C PRO A 92 -6.15 -8.83 -1.55
N TYR A 93 -5.82 -7.96 -0.60
CA TYR A 93 -5.84 -8.26 0.83
C TYR A 93 -7.20 -7.87 1.41
N ARG A 94 -8.06 -8.83 1.74
CA ARG A 94 -9.38 -8.56 2.38
C ARG A 94 -10.16 -7.38 1.76
N GLY A 95 -10.22 -7.31 0.43
CA GLY A 95 -10.94 -6.25 -0.31
C GLY A 95 -10.10 -5.02 -0.68
N TYR A 96 -8.89 -4.87 -0.13
CA TYR A 96 -7.92 -3.86 -0.55
C TYR A 96 -7.11 -4.37 -1.74
N ASN A 97 -7.06 -3.61 -2.83
CA ASN A 97 -6.28 -3.99 -4.02
C ASN A 97 -4.87 -3.44 -4.01
N GLY A 98 -4.48 -2.74 -2.95
CA GLY A 98 -3.21 -2.08 -2.98
C GLY A 98 -3.06 -1.00 -1.93
N VAL A 99 -2.02 -0.21 -2.13
CA VAL A 99 -1.66 0.91 -1.28
C VAL A 99 -1.49 2.17 -2.11
N ARG A 100 -2.11 3.25 -1.65
CA ARG A 100 -1.90 4.59 -2.15
C ARG A 100 -0.79 5.25 -1.35
N VAL A 101 0.20 5.77 -2.04
CA VAL A 101 1.28 6.57 -1.45
C VAL A 101 0.86 8.03 -1.50
N ARG A 102 0.87 8.69 -0.34
CA ARG A 102 0.58 10.12 -0.20
C ARG A 102 1.76 10.83 0.41
N VAL A 103 2.11 11.96 -0.18
CA VAL A 103 3.20 12.84 0.24
C VAL A 103 2.56 14.12 0.75
N LEU A 104 2.64 14.39 2.05
CA LEU A 104 1.97 15.54 2.68
C LEU A 104 2.94 16.32 3.56
N ALA A 105 2.68 17.60 3.78
CA ALA A 105 3.36 18.35 4.84
C ALA A 105 2.94 17.82 6.22
N ASP A 106 3.90 17.58 7.12
CA ASP A 106 3.64 17.18 8.49
C ASP A 106 3.41 18.42 9.37
N MET A 107 2.15 18.86 9.43
CA MET A 107 1.73 20.03 10.21
C MET A 107 1.89 19.87 11.73
N SER A 108 2.20 18.68 12.22
CA SER A 108 2.46 18.46 13.65
C SER A 108 3.93 18.66 14.02
N MET A 109 4.81 18.85 13.03
CA MET A 109 6.19 19.25 13.24
C MET A 109 6.35 20.76 13.05
N SER A 110 7.27 21.37 13.81
CA SER A 110 7.64 22.76 13.60
C SER A 110 8.35 22.93 12.25
N ALA A 111 8.10 24.06 11.59
CA ALA A 111 8.87 24.45 10.42
C ALA A 111 10.37 24.58 10.79
N ILE A 112 11.22 24.21 9.86
CA ILE A 112 12.67 24.24 9.95
C ILE A 112 13.25 25.20 8.92
N GLN A 113 14.54 25.51 9.00
CA GLN A 113 15.25 26.21 7.93
C GLN A 113 16.29 25.28 7.31
N ILE A 114 16.25 25.17 5.97
CA ILE A 114 17.23 24.44 5.19
C ILE A 114 17.91 25.46 4.30
N GLU A 115 19.21 25.71 4.56
CA GLU A 115 19.99 26.72 3.83
C GLU A 115 19.36 28.12 3.83
N GLY A 116 18.77 28.51 4.97
CA GLY A 116 18.08 29.81 5.12
C GLY A 116 16.68 29.87 4.48
N VAL A 117 16.19 28.76 3.92
CA VAL A 117 14.85 28.68 3.33
C VAL A 117 13.87 28.04 4.33
N PRO A 118 12.78 28.73 4.70
CA PRO A 118 11.71 28.15 5.52
C PRO A 118 11.15 26.90 4.87
N SER A 119 11.12 25.81 5.63
CA SER A 119 10.75 24.49 5.12
C SER A 119 9.89 23.75 6.14
N GLN A 120 8.89 23.01 5.66
CA GLN A 120 8.01 22.19 6.49
C GLN A 120 8.36 20.71 6.28
N PRO A 121 8.72 19.96 7.34
CA PRO A 121 8.92 18.52 7.23
C PRO A 121 7.74 17.82 6.58
N GLY A 122 8.02 16.83 5.74
CA GLY A 122 7.00 16.01 5.09
C GLY A 122 6.69 14.72 5.84
N LYS A 123 5.56 14.11 5.50
CA LYS A 123 5.18 12.75 5.89
C LYS A 123 4.79 11.92 4.67
N LEU A 124 5.35 10.72 4.60
CA LEU A 124 5.04 9.70 3.60
C LEU A 124 4.03 8.72 4.18
N LEU A 125 2.82 8.71 3.63
CA LEU A 125 1.73 7.86 4.09
C LEU A 125 1.47 6.74 3.08
N PHE A 126 1.29 5.54 3.59
CA PHE A 126 0.88 4.35 2.84
C PHE A 126 -0.53 3.96 3.30
N GLN A 127 -1.52 4.25 2.46
CA GLN A 127 -2.93 4.10 2.78
C GLN A 127 -3.54 2.97 1.92
N PRO A 128 -4.07 1.89 2.51
CA PRO A 128 -4.79 0.87 1.75
C PRO A 128 -5.96 1.46 0.96
N PHE A 129 -6.28 0.91 -0.22
CA PHE A 129 -7.45 1.32 -0.99
C PHE A 129 -8.22 0.12 -1.56
N ASP A 130 -9.54 0.26 -1.67
CA ASP A 130 -10.48 -0.72 -2.23
C ASP A 130 -10.75 -0.50 -3.75
N VAL A 131 -11.38 -1.48 -4.43
CA VAL A 131 -11.38 -1.62 -5.91
C VAL A 131 -12.06 -0.48 -6.64
N SER A 132 -12.86 0.32 -5.97
CA SER A 132 -13.55 1.40 -6.65
C SER A 132 -12.63 2.61 -6.76
N HIS A 133 -12.44 3.06 -8.00
CA HIS A 133 -11.94 4.38 -8.41
C HIS A 133 -10.48 4.40 -8.91
N GLN A 134 -10.35 4.35 -10.25
CA GLN A 134 -9.63 5.44 -10.93
C GLN A 134 -9.99 6.72 -10.20
N SER A 135 -8.98 7.39 -9.64
CA SER A 135 -9.24 8.69 -9.01
C SER A 135 -9.92 9.56 -10.09
N VAL A 136 -11.01 10.24 -9.73
CA VAL A 136 -11.69 11.35 -10.45
C VAL A 136 -10.85 11.93 -11.61
N PRO A 137 -11.41 12.18 -12.82
CA PRO A 137 -10.71 12.16 -14.11
C PRO A 137 -9.24 12.55 -14.03
N THR A 138 -8.38 11.53 -14.10
CA THR A 138 -6.94 11.73 -14.26
C THR A 138 -6.70 12.37 -15.63
N THR A 139 -5.81 13.35 -15.70
CA THR A 139 -5.37 13.92 -16.98
C THR A 139 -4.60 12.87 -17.76
N ARG A 140 -3.77 12.11 -17.04
CA ARG A 140 -2.89 11.06 -17.54
C ARG A 140 -2.65 10.03 -16.44
N THR A 141 -2.48 8.80 -16.86
CA THR A 141 -2.02 7.69 -16.03
C THR A 141 -0.80 7.08 -16.70
N CYS A 142 0.21 6.72 -15.92
CA CYS A 142 1.38 5.99 -16.37
C CYS A 142 1.58 4.78 -15.47
N ASP A 143 1.80 3.62 -16.08
CA ASP A 143 2.15 2.41 -15.36
C ASP A 143 3.68 2.27 -15.39
N LEU A 144 4.27 1.91 -14.25
CA LEU A 144 5.69 1.60 -14.15
C LEU A 144 5.85 0.09 -14.09
N GLU A 145 6.70 -0.44 -14.96
CA GLU A 145 7.03 -1.86 -14.99
C GLU A 145 7.82 -2.24 -13.73
N LEU A 146 7.43 -3.35 -13.10
CA LEU A 146 8.11 -3.95 -11.97
C LEU A 146 8.69 -5.31 -12.35
N ALA A 147 9.79 -5.68 -11.69
CA ALA A 147 10.26 -7.05 -11.71
C ALA A 147 9.23 -7.98 -11.05
N GLU A 148 9.17 -9.24 -11.51
CA GLU A 148 8.27 -10.23 -10.93
C GLU A 148 8.58 -10.51 -9.45
N GLY A 149 7.54 -10.73 -8.66
CA GLY A 149 7.68 -11.11 -7.25
C GLY A 149 8.08 -9.97 -6.30
N VAL A 150 8.12 -8.72 -6.78
CA VAL A 150 8.30 -7.54 -5.93
C VAL A 150 7.20 -7.48 -4.87
N THR A 151 7.58 -7.29 -3.62
CA THR A 151 6.64 -7.18 -2.49
C THR A 151 6.55 -5.74 -1.98
N LEU A 152 5.47 -5.43 -1.25
CA LEU A 152 5.34 -4.16 -0.56
C LEU A 152 6.52 -3.91 0.39
N HIS A 153 6.96 -4.95 1.12
CA HIS A 153 8.16 -4.89 1.94
C HIS A 153 9.37 -4.42 1.14
N TYR A 154 9.63 -5.03 -0.02
CA TYR A 154 10.78 -4.68 -0.85
C TYR A 154 10.75 -3.19 -1.25
N ILE A 155 9.60 -2.70 -1.72
CA ILE A 155 9.44 -1.29 -2.08
C ILE A 155 9.72 -0.37 -0.88
N LEU A 156 9.17 -0.70 0.29
CA LEU A 156 9.38 0.08 1.51
C LEU A 156 10.83 0.04 2.00
N ALA A 157 11.51 -1.10 1.85
CA ALA A 157 12.93 -1.24 2.16
C ALA A 157 13.79 -0.41 1.20
N VAL A 158 13.43 -0.31 -0.08
CA VAL A 158 14.09 0.61 -1.03
C VAL A 158 13.87 2.05 -0.62
N VAL A 159 12.63 2.44 -0.32
CA VAL A 159 12.33 3.80 0.18
C VAL A 159 13.19 4.13 1.41
N ASP A 160 13.23 3.23 2.40
CA ASP A 160 13.94 3.43 3.65
C ASP A 160 15.46 3.48 3.49
N SER A 161 16.03 2.55 2.72
CA SER A 161 17.49 2.47 2.47
C SER A 161 18.02 3.66 1.68
N TRP A 162 17.19 4.27 0.86
CA TRP A 162 17.50 5.49 0.12
C TRP A 162 16.96 6.74 0.84
N GLY A 163 16.53 6.67 2.10
CA GLY A 163 16.09 7.86 2.85
C GLY A 163 14.94 8.67 2.22
N LEU A 164 14.23 8.13 1.22
CA LEU A 164 13.23 8.87 0.43
C LEU A 164 12.00 9.30 1.24
N GLN A 165 11.82 8.70 2.43
CA GLN A 165 10.82 9.08 3.42
C GLN A 165 11.19 10.36 4.19
N GLN A 166 12.43 10.84 4.09
CA GLN A 166 12.95 12.03 4.76
C GLN A 166 13.01 13.21 3.79
N PHE A 167 11.98 14.05 3.81
CA PHE A 167 11.91 15.21 2.94
C PHE A 167 11.22 16.39 3.61
N ALA A 168 11.40 17.58 3.04
CA ALA A 168 10.70 18.78 3.44
C ALA A 168 10.15 19.55 2.24
N PHE A 169 9.05 20.25 2.44
CA PHE A 169 8.48 21.18 1.49
C PHE A 169 9.06 22.57 1.74
N THR A 170 9.43 23.28 0.67
CA THR A 170 9.75 24.70 0.81
C THR A 170 8.46 25.48 1.08
N VAL A 171 8.50 26.41 2.04
CA VAL A 171 7.37 27.30 2.34
C VAL A 171 7.59 28.63 1.64
N ARG A 172 6.72 28.97 0.68
CA ARG A 172 6.71 30.27 -0.01
C ARG A 172 5.30 30.81 -0.04
N ASP A 173 5.13 32.05 0.42
CA ASP A 173 3.84 32.74 0.44
C ASP A 173 2.72 31.93 1.13
N GLY A 174 3.08 31.20 2.19
CA GLY A 174 2.17 30.33 2.93
C GLY A 174 1.79 29.03 2.21
N GLN A 175 2.41 28.72 1.08
CA GLN A 175 2.20 27.49 0.32
C GLN A 175 3.39 26.54 0.43
N PHE A 176 3.10 25.24 0.45
CA PHE A 176 4.11 24.17 0.38
C PHE A 176 4.45 23.88 -1.09
N ARG A 177 5.71 24.11 -1.47
CA ARG A 177 6.19 24.03 -2.85
C ARG A 177 7.36 23.05 -2.94
N GLY A 178 7.26 22.11 -3.89
CA GLY A 178 8.31 21.14 -4.18
C GLY A 178 8.62 20.22 -3.01
N CYS A 179 9.45 19.21 -3.27
CA CYS A 179 9.98 18.30 -2.28
C CYS A 179 11.50 18.44 -2.33
N ARG A 180 12.13 18.76 -1.21
CA ARG A 180 13.59 18.72 -1.08
C ARG A 180 13.95 17.49 -0.25
N ASP A 181 14.76 16.63 -0.85
CA ASP A 181 15.38 15.51 -0.16
C ASP A 181 16.44 16.05 0.83
N LEU A 182 16.51 15.46 2.03
CA LEU A 182 17.35 15.93 3.14
C LEU A 182 18.64 15.12 3.33
N MET A 183 18.95 14.21 2.41
CA MET A 183 20.17 13.39 2.47
C MET A 183 21.45 14.16 2.15
#